data_AF-A0A967W067-F1
#
_entry.id   AF-A0A967W067-F1
#
_cell.length_a   1.000
_cell.length_b   1.000
_cell.length_c   1.000
_cell.angle_alpha   90.00
_cell.angle_beta   90.00
_cell.angle_gamma   90.00
#
_symmetry.space_group_name_H-M   'P 1'
#
loop_
_entity.id
_entity.type
_entity.pdbx_description
1 polymer ?
#
loop_
_entity_poly.entity_id
_entity_poly.type
_entity_poly.pdbx_seq_one_letter_code
_entity_poly.pdbx_strand_id
1 'polypeptide(L)'
;TLPKRIPEIDIGLRQRWNQDLDKIDRCTTCHISIDNPEFSEAAQPYTSHPEIYHDVQEIGCTTCHQGQGLATNTAEAHGKTKYWEKPMLPVEYLEASCGKCHQNGDVPKAPILSRGRRLLADFSCAGCHRLGGIKPATFKPSLDGIGKKTNRAWLLRWLKNPEEVRPDTKMPDFHLPEQEANILTDFLMSQLDFADNIKLSPIPEKLSARLKDPDFISRGKGIFRKARCVSCHTVEQRGGSLAPELGNIGSKTNAVWLYNFLENPKRLQPNIPMPQYGFSDEQRAAVVAYMVNDFQDWGWSPDTSGHTQDPDYYDKGKKIFKSYNCGGCHQLSGIEGSSETGPDLRQIADKPLYQFDFGRLDSLPKTKANFIYL
;
A
#
# COMPACT_ATOMS: atom_id res chain seq x y z
N THR A 1 -6.70 60.32 26.13
CA THR A 1 -6.86 59.11 26.98
C THR A 1 -5.49 58.68 27.44
N LEU A 2 -5.27 58.62 28.75
CA LEU A 2 -4.02 58.07 29.31
C LEU A 2 -3.82 56.64 28.76
N PRO A 3 -2.58 56.20 28.47
CA PRO A 3 -2.34 54.82 28.06
C PRO A 3 -2.92 53.91 29.13
N LYS A 4 -3.83 53.00 28.73
CA LYS A 4 -4.37 51.98 29.64
C LYS A 4 -3.17 51.31 30.29
N ARG A 5 -3.10 51.34 31.61
CA ARG A 5 -2.08 50.62 32.38
C ARG A 5 -2.18 49.15 31.94
N ILE A 6 -1.10 48.61 31.39
CA ILE A 6 -1.05 47.21 31.00
C ILE A 6 -1.31 46.40 32.28
N PRO A 7 -2.31 45.52 32.32
CA PRO A 7 -2.56 44.70 33.51
C PRO A 7 -1.27 43.93 33.86
N GLU A 8 -0.94 43.86 35.15
CA GLU A 8 0.20 43.06 35.59
C GLU A 8 -0.02 41.61 35.17
N ILE A 9 0.96 41.06 34.46
CA ILE A 9 0.95 39.65 34.08
C ILE A 9 1.45 38.86 35.29
N ASP A 10 0.67 37.90 35.75
CA ASP A 10 1.07 36.98 36.83
C ASP A 10 2.23 36.11 36.35
N ILE A 11 3.45 36.43 36.81
CA ILE A 11 4.68 35.73 36.50
C ILE A 11 4.97 34.77 37.66
N GLY A 12 4.83 33.47 37.39
CA GLY A 12 5.09 32.41 38.35
C GLY A 12 5.13 31.05 37.68
N LEU A 13 5.59 30.03 38.41
CA LEU A 13 5.56 28.65 37.94
C LEU A 13 4.11 28.21 37.75
N ARG A 14 3.73 27.91 36.51
CA ARG A 14 2.41 27.39 36.17
C ARG A 14 2.54 25.89 35.94
N GLN A 15 1.90 25.08 36.78
CA GLN A 15 1.80 23.64 36.58
C GLN A 15 0.35 23.27 36.25
N ARG A 16 0.18 22.59 35.12
CA ARG A 16 -1.08 21.97 34.71
C ARG A 16 -0.96 20.46 34.88
N TRP A 17 -2.02 19.83 35.36
CA TRP A 17 -2.11 18.39 35.44
C TRP A 17 -3.44 17.95 34.83
N ASN A 18 -3.36 17.36 33.65
CA ASN A 18 -4.48 16.67 33.04
C ASN A 18 -4.49 15.22 33.56
N GLN A 19 -5.44 14.90 34.42
CA GLN A 19 -5.54 13.58 35.05
C GLN A 19 -5.96 12.49 34.06
N ASP A 20 -6.87 12.82 33.13
CA ASP A 20 -7.40 11.86 32.15
C ASP A 20 -6.33 11.36 31.19
N LEU A 21 -5.35 12.21 30.86
CA LEU A 21 -4.23 11.88 29.98
C LEU A 21 -2.94 11.53 30.73
N ASP A 22 -2.95 11.61 32.06
CA ASP A 22 -1.78 11.52 32.94
C ASP A 22 -0.61 12.41 32.44
N LYS A 23 -0.91 13.70 32.26
CA LYS A 23 0.03 14.70 31.74
C LYS A 23 0.25 15.84 32.69
N ILE A 24 1.50 16.06 33.06
CA ILE A 24 1.93 17.24 33.79
C ILE A 24 2.72 18.14 32.84
N ASP A 25 2.34 19.42 32.80
CA ASP A 25 2.88 20.41 31.88
C ASP A 25 3.16 21.73 32.60
N ARG A 26 4.31 22.35 32.29
CA ARG A 26 4.73 23.65 32.83
C ARG A 26 5.12 24.63 31.72
N CYS A 27 4.84 24.31 30.46
CA CYS A 27 5.27 25.10 29.31
C CYS A 27 4.70 26.53 29.36
N THR A 28 3.49 26.71 29.87
CA THR A 28 2.83 28.02 30.03
C THR A 28 3.45 28.90 31.11
N THR A 29 4.45 28.40 31.86
CA THR A 29 5.32 29.23 32.72
C THR A 29 6.14 30.22 31.88
N CYS A 30 6.62 29.79 30.71
CA CYS A 30 7.38 30.63 29.77
C CYS A 30 6.51 31.10 28.60
N HIS A 31 5.62 30.23 28.11
CA HIS A 31 4.68 30.52 27.02
C HIS A 31 3.40 31.15 27.57
N ILE A 32 3.53 32.33 28.17
CA ILE A 32 2.50 32.98 29.00
C ILE A 32 1.30 33.53 28.22
N SER A 33 1.44 33.74 26.91
CA SER A 33 0.44 34.38 26.04
C SER A 33 -0.26 33.38 25.11
N ILE A 34 -0.16 32.08 25.41
CA ILE A 34 -0.61 30.99 24.54
C ILE A 34 -2.11 31.08 24.18
N ASP A 35 -2.90 31.65 25.08
CA ASP A 35 -4.35 31.84 25.00
C ASP A 35 -4.78 33.25 24.59
N ASN A 36 -3.83 34.16 24.34
CA ASN A 36 -4.12 35.54 23.96
C ASN A 36 -3.92 35.76 22.45
N PRO A 37 -4.99 35.85 21.64
CA PRO A 37 -4.87 36.00 20.18
C PRO A 37 -4.21 37.31 19.73
N GLU A 38 -4.13 38.34 20.59
CA GLU A 38 -3.41 39.58 20.28
C GLU A 38 -1.90 39.37 20.07
N PHE A 39 -1.38 38.22 20.51
CA PHE A 39 0.03 37.87 20.42
C PHE A 39 0.36 36.94 19.23
N SER A 40 -0.52 36.83 18.23
CA SER A 40 -0.29 35.93 17.07
C SER A 40 0.98 36.25 16.27
N GLU A 41 1.35 37.53 16.22
CA GLU A 41 2.55 38.04 15.53
C GLU A 41 3.76 38.22 16.46
N ALA A 42 3.60 37.92 17.76
CA ALA A 42 4.71 38.06 18.71
C ALA A 42 5.77 36.98 18.49
N ALA A 43 7.01 37.25 18.88
CA ALA A 43 8.07 36.25 18.85
C ALA A 43 7.93 35.24 20.01
N GLN A 44 8.41 34.01 19.80
CA GLN A 44 8.51 33.02 20.87
C GLN A 44 9.38 33.56 22.03
N PRO A 45 9.03 33.30 23.29
CA PRO A 45 7.96 32.40 23.76
C PRO A 45 6.56 33.04 23.87
N TYR A 46 6.40 34.30 23.48
CA TYR A 46 5.15 35.06 23.70
C TYR A 46 4.12 34.90 22.59
N THR A 47 4.43 34.16 21.51
CA THR A 47 3.48 33.91 20.43
C THR A 47 2.24 33.16 20.96
N SER A 48 1.06 33.57 20.51
CA SER A 48 -0.17 32.84 20.82
C SER A 48 -0.28 31.51 20.07
N HIS A 49 -1.12 30.60 20.57
CA HIS A 49 -1.34 29.33 19.89
C HIS A 49 -2.18 29.54 18.61
N PRO A 50 -1.89 28.81 17.52
CA PRO A 50 -2.82 28.71 16.39
C PRO A 50 -4.17 28.14 16.84
N GLU A 51 -5.27 28.45 16.16
CA GLU A 51 -6.56 27.91 16.54
C GLU A 51 -6.61 26.37 16.42
N ILE A 52 -6.92 25.70 17.54
CA ILE A 52 -7.17 24.25 17.60
C ILE A 52 -8.49 23.97 18.34
N TYR A 53 -9.03 22.76 18.20
CA TYR A 53 -10.31 22.38 18.82
C TYR A 53 -10.25 22.11 20.33
N HIS A 54 -9.05 22.02 20.92
CA HIS A 54 -8.88 21.74 22.34
C HIS A 54 -8.40 22.99 23.07
N ASP A 55 -8.85 23.17 24.31
CA ASP A 55 -8.25 24.15 25.19
C ASP A 55 -6.84 23.68 25.61
N VAL A 56 -5.82 24.44 25.21
CA VAL A 56 -4.41 24.16 25.53
C VAL A 56 -4.12 24.22 27.02
N GLN A 57 -4.90 25.01 27.79
CA GLN A 57 -4.74 25.14 29.24
C GLN A 57 -5.21 23.87 29.97
N GLU A 58 -6.17 23.14 29.39
CA GLU A 58 -6.72 21.90 29.94
C GLU A 58 -5.97 20.66 29.46
N ILE A 59 -5.64 20.58 28.15
CA ILE A 59 -5.03 19.38 27.56
C ILE A 59 -3.50 19.29 27.79
N GLY A 60 -2.83 20.43 28.02
CA GLY A 60 -1.39 20.53 28.18
C GLY A 60 -0.60 20.46 26.86
N CYS A 61 0.50 21.21 26.77
CA CYS A 61 1.30 21.36 25.55
C CYS A 61 2.01 20.05 25.14
N THR A 62 2.54 19.31 26.11
CA THR A 62 3.29 18.06 25.88
C THR A 62 2.45 16.92 25.31
N THR A 63 1.12 17.02 25.35
CA THR A 63 0.21 16.06 24.70
C THR A 63 0.40 16.05 23.19
N CYS A 64 0.52 17.23 22.58
CA CYS A 64 0.70 17.38 21.13
C CYS A 64 2.19 17.51 20.79
N HIS A 65 2.91 18.37 21.50
CA HIS A 65 4.27 18.77 21.15
C HIS A 65 5.36 17.85 21.72
N GLN A 66 5.02 16.91 22.60
CA GLN A 66 5.98 16.14 23.40
C GLN A 66 6.88 17.07 24.26
N GLY A 67 8.09 16.66 24.61
CA GLY A 67 9.00 17.43 25.45
C GLY A 67 8.85 17.19 26.96
N GLN A 68 9.47 18.08 27.73
CA GLN A 68 9.65 17.96 29.18
C GLN A 68 8.68 18.84 29.95
N GLY A 69 7.47 18.34 30.19
CA GLY A 69 6.44 19.11 30.89
C GLY A 69 6.80 19.50 32.32
N LEU A 70 7.71 18.76 32.99
CA LEU A 70 8.17 19.06 34.35
C LEU A 70 9.42 19.96 34.41
N ALA A 71 10.09 20.20 33.28
CA ALA A 71 11.32 20.99 33.30
C ALA A 71 11.03 22.44 33.73
N THR A 72 12.06 23.07 34.31
CA THR A 72 12.00 24.45 34.79
C THR A 72 12.95 25.38 34.01
N ASN A 73 13.66 24.85 33.01
CA ASN A 73 14.52 25.60 32.10
C ASN A 73 14.35 25.12 30.66
N THR A 74 14.69 25.99 29.71
CA THR A 74 14.51 25.74 28.26
C THR A 74 15.34 24.56 27.75
N ALA A 75 16.56 24.39 28.24
CA ALA A 75 17.46 23.34 27.78
C ALA A 75 16.89 21.94 28.08
N GLU A 76 16.32 21.74 29.27
CA GLU A 76 15.66 20.50 29.65
C GLU A 76 14.29 20.34 29.00
N ALA A 77 13.51 21.43 28.90
CA ALA A 77 12.18 21.44 28.27
C ALA A 77 12.21 20.98 26.81
N HIS A 78 13.20 21.46 26.05
CA HIS A 78 13.30 21.25 24.60
C HIS A 78 14.42 20.28 24.18
N GLY A 79 15.30 19.89 25.10
CA GLY A 79 16.52 19.15 24.79
C GLY A 79 16.29 17.72 24.28
N LYS A 80 17.25 17.25 23.48
CA LYS A 80 17.35 15.86 23.00
C LYS A 80 18.38 15.10 23.85
N THR A 81 17.98 14.59 25.01
CA THR A 81 18.88 13.87 25.93
C THR A 81 18.95 12.37 25.61
N LYS A 82 20.11 11.74 25.87
CA LYS A 82 20.47 10.39 25.41
C LYS A 82 19.62 9.23 25.95
N TYR A 83 18.71 9.49 26.89
CA TYR A 83 17.82 8.47 27.48
C TYR A 83 16.37 8.95 27.56
N TRP A 84 16.04 9.98 26.80
CA TRP A 84 14.72 10.59 26.86
C TRP A 84 13.78 10.05 25.79
N GLU A 85 12.59 9.65 26.22
CA GLU A 85 11.64 8.89 25.42
C GLU A 85 10.62 9.75 24.65
N LYS A 86 10.57 11.06 24.94
CA LYS A 86 9.58 11.99 24.38
C LYS A 86 10.20 13.35 24.04
N PRO A 87 11.23 13.42 23.17
CA PRO A 87 11.81 14.69 22.75
C PRO A 87 10.73 15.59 22.12
N MET A 88 10.93 16.91 22.09
CA MET A 88 10.03 17.80 21.36
C MET A 88 9.82 17.29 19.92
N LEU A 89 8.55 17.15 19.54
CA LEU A 89 8.13 16.72 18.22
C LEU A 89 8.35 17.89 17.25
N PRO A 90 9.12 17.71 16.16
CA PRO A 90 9.24 18.73 15.13
C PRO A 90 7.85 19.13 14.59
N VAL A 91 7.69 20.42 14.28
CA VAL A 91 6.37 21.03 14.00
C VAL A 91 5.72 20.37 12.78
N GLU A 92 6.51 19.93 11.80
CA GLU A 92 6.08 19.21 10.61
C GLU A 92 5.43 17.85 10.90
N TYR A 93 5.68 17.25 12.07
CA TYR A 93 5.09 15.98 12.51
C TYR A 93 3.99 16.16 13.55
N LEU A 94 3.65 17.39 13.95
CA LEU A 94 2.76 17.67 15.07
C LEU A 94 1.38 17.00 14.92
N GLU A 95 0.85 16.98 13.70
CA GLU A 95 -0.44 16.35 13.39
C GLU A 95 -0.47 14.84 13.69
N ALA A 96 0.68 14.16 13.70
CA ALA A 96 0.75 12.73 14.05
C ALA A 96 0.27 12.48 15.50
N SER A 97 0.51 13.42 16.42
CA SER A 97 0.06 13.32 17.80
C SER A 97 -1.46 13.33 17.94
N CYS A 98 -2.19 13.97 17.02
CA CYS A 98 -3.66 13.95 17.00
C CYS A 98 -4.20 12.51 16.86
N GLY A 99 -3.45 11.63 16.19
CA GLY A 99 -3.81 10.23 15.98
C GLY A 99 -3.81 9.37 17.25
N LYS A 100 -3.21 9.84 18.35
CA LYS A 100 -3.21 9.12 19.64
C LYS A 100 -4.61 8.96 20.21
N CYS A 101 -5.44 10.01 20.08
CA CYS A 101 -6.82 10.04 20.56
C CYS A 101 -7.84 9.92 19.42
N HIS A 102 -7.63 10.65 18.32
CA HIS A 102 -8.56 10.64 17.18
C HIS A 102 -8.27 9.47 16.24
N GLN A 103 -8.48 8.24 16.68
CA GLN A 103 -8.00 7.05 15.94
C GLN A 103 -8.75 6.77 14.63
N ASN A 104 -9.97 7.27 14.47
CA ASN A 104 -10.84 6.94 13.34
C ASN A 104 -11.13 8.17 12.47
N GLY A 105 -11.15 7.96 11.15
CA GLY A 105 -11.62 8.96 10.19
C GLY A 105 -10.67 10.15 9.99
N ASP A 106 -11.19 11.14 9.27
CA ASP A 106 -10.51 12.41 9.02
C ASP A 106 -10.63 13.34 10.22
N VAL A 107 -9.58 14.11 10.48
CA VAL A 107 -9.50 15.09 11.56
C VAL A 107 -9.45 16.50 10.93
N PRO A 108 -10.49 17.33 11.06
CA PRO A 108 -10.63 18.56 10.27
C PRO A 108 -9.49 19.59 10.39
N LYS A 109 -8.79 19.64 11.54
CA LYS A 109 -7.62 20.51 11.77
C LYS A 109 -6.28 19.74 11.73
N ALA A 110 -6.29 18.52 11.17
CA ALA A 110 -5.09 17.72 10.93
C ALA A 110 -5.15 17.03 9.53
N PRO A 111 -5.04 17.81 8.44
CA PRO A 111 -5.11 17.30 7.07
C PRO A 111 -3.94 16.38 6.68
N ILE A 112 -2.73 16.59 7.20
CA ILE A 112 -1.56 15.72 6.98
C ILE A 112 -1.79 14.36 7.64
N LEU A 113 -2.28 14.30 8.87
CA LEU A 113 -2.67 13.04 9.52
C LEU A 113 -3.73 12.30 8.68
N SER A 114 -4.76 13.01 8.28
CA SER A 114 -5.87 12.45 7.48
C SER A 114 -5.37 11.93 6.13
N ARG A 115 -4.46 12.66 5.47
CA ARG A 115 -3.80 12.22 4.24
C ARG A 115 -2.93 10.98 4.48
N GLY A 116 -2.14 10.94 5.55
CA GLY A 116 -1.33 9.79 5.91
C GLY A 116 -2.17 8.52 6.09
N ARG A 117 -3.34 8.64 6.74
CA ARG A 117 -4.29 7.51 6.88
C ARG A 117 -4.80 6.98 5.54
N ARG A 118 -5.15 7.89 4.62
CA ARG A 118 -5.57 7.51 3.26
C ARG A 118 -4.44 6.79 2.53
N LEU A 119 -3.22 7.32 2.59
CA LEU A 119 -2.06 6.65 1.96
C LEU A 119 -1.85 5.24 2.53
N LEU A 120 -1.94 5.06 3.86
CA LEU A 120 -1.81 3.74 4.48
C LEU A 120 -2.92 2.76 4.04
N ALA A 121 -4.13 3.25 3.77
CA ALA A 121 -5.21 2.45 3.19
C ALA A 121 -4.96 2.14 1.70
N ASP A 122 -4.56 3.15 0.92
CA ASP A 122 -4.32 3.04 -0.53
C ASP A 122 -3.16 2.09 -0.84
N PHE A 123 -2.10 2.13 -0.03
CA PHE A 123 -0.98 1.19 -0.10
C PHE A 123 -1.26 -0.15 0.58
N SER A 124 -2.50 -0.39 1.03
CA SER A 124 -2.94 -1.63 1.66
C SER A 124 -2.10 -2.06 2.87
N CYS A 125 -1.47 -1.11 3.58
CA CYS A 125 -0.67 -1.40 4.76
C CYS A 125 -1.52 -2.10 5.84
N ALA A 126 -2.79 -1.69 5.96
CA ALA A 126 -3.78 -2.28 6.85
C ALA A 126 -4.25 -3.69 6.42
N GLY A 127 -3.84 -4.16 5.23
CA GLY A 127 -4.05 -5.54 4.79
C GLY A 127 -3.17 -6.55 5.53
N CYS A 128 -2.01 -6.11 6.05
CA CYS A 128 -1.08 -6.95 6.81
C CYS A 128 -0.83 -6.47 8.25
N HIS A 129 -0.87 -5.16 8.49
CA HIS A 129 -0.58 -4.54 9.78
C HIS A 129 -1.83 -4.07 10.52
N ARG A 130 -1.79 -4.09 11.85
CA ARG A 130 -2.80 -3.41 12.66
C ARG A 130 -2.55 -1.90 12.63
N LEU A 131 -3.49 -1.18 12.04
CA LEU A 131 -3.46 0.27 11.89
C LEU A 131 -4.83 0.81 12.34
N GLY A 132 -4.96 1.10 13.64
CA GLY A 132 -6.23 1.49 14.27
C GLY A 132 -6.98 2.55 13.47
N GLY A 133 -8.27 2.30 13.24
CA GLY A 133 -9.16 3.19 12.47
C GLY A 133 -8.87 3.33 10.98
N ILE A 134 -7.86 2.62 10.45
CA ILE A 134 -7.58 2.51 9.02
C ILE A 134 -8.16 1.19 8.54
N LYS A 135 -9.17 1.27 7.67
CA LYS A 135 -9.72 0.07 7.04
C LYS A 135 -8.76 -0.41 5.94
N PRO A 136 -8.58 -1.74 5.78
CA PRO A 136 -7.86 -2.29 4.63
C PRO A 136 -8.48 -1.80 3.32
N ALA A 137 -7.69 -1.77 2.25
CA ALA A 137 -8.20 -1.48 0.92
C ALA A 137 -9.40 -2.38 0.59
N THR A 138 -10.46 -1.78 0.04
CA THR A 138 -11.71 -2.48 -0.29
C THR A 138 -11.53 -3.43 -1.48
N PHE A 139 -10.54 -3.17 -2.34
CA PHE A 139 -10.29 -3.95 -3.54
C PHE A 139 -9.11 -4.91 -3.34
N LYS A 140 -9.41 -6.20 -3.33
CA LYS A 140 -8.43 -7.30 -3.36
C LYS A 140 -8.50 -8.03 -4.70
N PRO A 141 -7.44 -8.06 -5.52
CA PRO A 141 -7.46 -8.82 -6.76
C PRO A 141 -7.69 -10.31 -6.49
N SER A 142 -8.71 -10.89 -7.12
CA SER A 142 -8.96 -12.32 -7.01
C SER A 142 -7.89 -13.13 -7.75
N LEU A 143 -7.44 -14.21 -7.12
CA LEU A 143 -6.56 -15.24 -7.67
C LEU A 143 -7.35 -16.49 -8.09
N ASP A 144 -8.68 -16.48 -7.99
CA ASP A 144 -9.53 -17.54 -8.49
C ASP A 144 -9.31 -17.72 -10.00
N GLY A 145 -9.09 -18.96 -10.42
CA GLY A 145 -8.83 -19.31 -11.82
C GLY A 145 -7.48 -18.81 -12.35
N ILE A 146 -6.55 -18.36 -11.50
CA ILE A 146 -5.24 -17.86 -11.97
C ILE A 146 -4.47 -18.93 -12.76
N GLY A 147 -4.57 -20.20 -12.37
CA GLY A 147 -3.96 -21.32 -13.11
C GLY A 147 -4.54 -21.52 -14.51
N LYS A 148 -5.78 -21.08 -14.75
CA LYS A 148 -6.42 -21.03 -16.08
C LYS A 148 -6.23 -19.70 -16.81
N LYS A 149 -5.60 -18.71 -16.20
CA LYS A 149 -5.37 -17.38 -16.80
C LYS A 149 -3.93 -17.21 -17.24
N THR A 150 -2.99 -17.57 -16.38
CA THR A 150 -1.56 -17.38 -16.59
C THR A 150 -0.86 -18.68 -16.97
N ASN A 151 0.44 -18.62 -17.21
CA ASN A 151 1.30 -19.80 -17.26
C ASN A 151 2.27 -19.83 -16.07
N ARG A 152 2.78 -21.02 -15.78
CA ARG A 152 3.67 -21.28 -14.63
C ARG A 152 4.92 -20.39 -14.65
N ALA A 153 5.59 -20.32 -15.79
CA ALA A 153 6.86 -19.63 -15.91
C ALA A 153 6.73 -18.12 -15.67
N TRP A 154 5.68 -17.50 -16.22
CA TRP A 154 5.33 -16.11 -15.92
C TRP A 154 5.00 -15.90 -14.43
N LEU A 155 4.22 -16.80 -13.84
CA LEU A 155 3.80 -16.67 -12.45
C LEU A 155 4.98 -16.81 -11.47
N LEU A 156 5.90 -17.74 -11.73
CA LEU A 156 7.13 -17.88 -10.96
C LEU A 156 7.98 -16.61 -11.05
N ARG A 157 8.14 -16.05 -12.26
CA ARG A 157 8.87 -14.78 -12.44
C ARG A 157 8.20 -13.64 -11.68
N TRP A 158 6.88 -13.54 -11.77
CA TRP A 158 6.10 -12.52 -11.04
C TRP A 158 6.30 -12.61 -9.53
N LEU A 159 6.32 -13.82 -8.96
CA LEU A 159 6.54 -14.03 -7.53
C LEU A 159 7.98 -13.76 -7.08
N LYS A 160 8.96 -13.95 -7.96
CA LYS A 160 10.38 -13.71 -7.67
C LYS A 160 10.78 -12.24 -7.77
N ASN A 161 10.21 -11.50 -8.73
CA ASN A 161 10.48 -10.07 -8.90
C ASN A 161 9.34 -9.39 -9.65
N PRO A 162 8.30 -8.90 -8.95
CA PRO A 162 7.13 -8.31 -9.59
C PRO A 162 7.44 -6.97 -10.26
N GLU A 163 8.40 -6.18 -9.72
CA GLU A 163 8.80 -4.88 -10.27
C GLU A 163 9.50 -5.01 -11.62
N GLU A 164 10.30 -6.07 -11.83
CA GLU A 164 10.91 -6.37 -13.13
C GLU A 164 9.86 -6.66 -14.21
N VAL A 165 8.77 -7.34 -13.84
CA VAL A 165 7.67 -7.65 -14.77
C VAL A 165 6.77 -6.43 -15.00
N ARG A 166 6.54 -5.63 -13.95
CA ARG A 166 5.75 -4.40 -14.00
C ARG A 166 6.31 -3.38 -13.00
N PRO A 167 7.03 -2.34 -13.46
CA PRO A 167 7.64 -1.34 -12.59
C PRO A 167 6.66 -0.65 -11.63
N ASP A 168 5.42 -0.39 -12.07
CA ASP A 168 4.40 0.27 -11.26
C ASP A 168 3.53 -0.68 -10.42
N THR A 169 3.98 -1.91 -10.17
CA THR A 169 3.24 -2.87 -9.34
C THR A 169 3.12 -2.38 -7.89
N LYS A 170 2.03 -2.79 -7.21
CA LYS A 170 1.85 -2.59 -5.76
C LYS A 170 2.18 -3.85 -4.96
N MET A 171 2.43 -4.97 -5.63
CA MET A 171 2.85 -6.20 -4.98
C MET A 171 4.34 -6.07 -4.63
N PRO A 172 4.71 -6.16 -3.34
CA PRO A 172 6.11 -6.05 -2.94
C PRO A 172 6.90 -7.30 -3.35
N ASP A 173 8.21 -7.18 -3.38
CA ASP A 173 9.10 -8.33 -3.43
C ASP A 173 9.19 -8.98 -2.03
N PHE A 174 8.67 -10.20 -1.93
CA PHE A 174 8.66 -10.99 -0.69
C PHE A 174 9.99 -11.72 -0.44
N HIS A 175 10.94 -11.63 -1.38
CA HIS A 175 12.25 -12.29 -1.31
C HIS A 175 12.13 -13.80 -1.04
N LEU A 176 11.16 -14.45 -1.71
CA LEU A 176 10.85 -15.86 -1.53
C LEU A 176 12.08 -16.73 -1.85
N PRO A 177 12.47 -17.67 -0.98
CA PRO A 177 13.41 -18.73 -1.33
C PRO A 177 12.93 -19.50 -2.56
N GLU A 178 13.87 -19.96 -3.39
CA GLU A 178 13.56 -20.59 -4.68
C GLU A 178 12.58 -21.76 -4.56
N GLN A 179 12.74 -22.59 -3.54
CA GLN A 179 11.82 -23.71 -3.28
C GLN A 179 10.41 -23.23 -2.93
N GLU A 180 10.29 -22.20 -2.10
CA GLU A 180 8.99 -21.64 -1.70
C GLU A 180 8.29 -20.97 -2.88
N ALA A 181 9.04 -20.24 -3.71
CA ALA A 181 8.51 -19.63 -4.93
C ALA A 181 7.94 -20.69 -5.89
N ASN A 182 8.64 -21.81 -6.08
CA ASN A 182 8.18 -22.92 -6.90
C ASN A 182 6.92 -23.60 -6.32
N ILE A 183 6.91 -23.92 -5.03
CA ILE A 183 5.75 -24.53 -4.36
C ILE A 183 4.52 -23.59 -4.42
N LEU A 184 4.71 -22.30 -4.14
CA LEU A 184 3.65 -21.31 -4.20
C LEU A 184 3.14 -21.15 -5.64
N THR A 185 4.02 -21.18 -6.63
CA THR A 185 3.64 -21.16 -8.04
C THR A 185 2.78 -22.37 -8.38
N ASP A 186 3.20 -23.58 -8.01
CA ASP A 186 2.44 -24.80 -8.30
C ASP A 186 1.06 -24.79 -7.63
N PHE A 187 1.01 -24.30 -6.40
CA PHE A 187 -0.25 -24.12 -5.66
C PHE A 187 -1.16 -23.11 -6.34
N LEU A 188 -0.66 -21.96 -6.79
CA LEU A 188 -1.47 -20.98 -7.51
C LEU A 188 -1.90 -21.51 -8.88
N MET A 189 -1.05 -22.27 -9.56
CA MET A 189 -1.38 -22.93 -10.83
C MET A 189 -2.47 -24.00 -10.68
N SER A 190 -2.68 -24.57 -9.48
CA SER A 190 -3.80 -25.48 -9.22
C SER A 190 -5.13 -24.77 -8.93
N GLN A 191 -5.15 -23.43 -8.82
CA GLN A 191 -6.37 -22.66 -8.66
C GLN A 191 -7.05 -22.48 -10.03
N LEU A 192 -7.87 -23.46 -10.39
CA LEU A 192 -8.50 -23.57 -11.71
C LEU A 192 -9.95 -23.05 -11.74
N ASP A 193 -10.56 -22.85 -10.59
CA ASP A 193 -11.95 -22.44 -10.49
C ASP A 193 -12.04 -20.92 -10.33
N PHE A 194 -12.83 -20.29 -11.20
CA PHE A 194 -13.14 -18.87 -11.10
C PHE A 194 -14.24 -18.64 -10.07
N ALA A 195 -14.33 -17.42 -9.54
CA ALA A 195 -15.47 -16.98 -8.77
C ALA A 195 -16.79 -17.26 -9.53
N ASP A 196 -17.88 -17.51 -8.80
CA ASP A 196 -19.21 -17.80 -9.33
C ASP A 196 -19.29 -19.02 -10.28
N ASN A 197 -18.36 -19.96 -10.17
CA ASN A 197 -18.31 -21.20 -10.97
C ASN A 197 -18.20 -20.94 -12.49
N ILE A 198 -17.57 -19.84 -12.90
CA ILE A 198 -17.41 -19.51 -14.30
C ILE A 198 -16.55 -20.56 -15.01
N LYS A 199 -17.08 -21.13 -16.10
CA LYS A 199 -16.35 -22.06 -16.98
C LYS A 199 -15.86 -21.36 -18.24
N LEU A 200 -14.63 -21.68 -18.64
CA LEU A 200 -14.06 -21.27 -19.92
C LEU A 200 -14.44 -22.29 -21.00
N SER A 201 -14.87 -21.80 -22.15
CA SER A 201 -15.08 -22.60 -23.35
C SER A 201 -13.75 -22.80 -24.07
N PRO A 202 -13.42 -24.01 -24.56
CA PRO A 202 -12.23 -24.20 -25.38
C PRO A 202 -12.35 -23.43 -26.70
N ILE A 203 -11.21 -23.09 -27.31
CA ILE A 203 -11.19 -22.60 -28.69
C ILE A 203 -11.60 -23.77 -29.59
N PRO A 204 -12.54 -23.60 -30.54
CA PRO A 204 -12.91 -24.65 -31.49
C PRO A 204 -11.68 -25.25 -32.18
N GLU A 205 -11.59 -26.57 -32.26
CA GLU A 205 -10.37 -27.29 -32.68
C GLU A 205 -9.83 -26.80 -34.03
N LYS A 206 -10.72 -26.60 -35.01
CA LYS A 206 -10.39 -26.04 -36.34
C LYS A 206 -9.75 -24.67 -36.29
N LEU A 207 -10.10 -23.84 -35.30
CA LEU A 207 -9.54 -22.50 -35.10
C LEU A 207 -8.26 -22.57 -34.27
N SER A 208 -8.20 -23.46 -33.28
CA SER A 208 -7.00 -23.69 -32.46
C SER A 208 -5.81 -24.13 -33.32
N ALA A 209 -6.05 -24.98 -34.32
CA ALA A 209 -5.03 -25.42 -35.29
C ALA A 209 -4.43 -24.25 -36.11
N ARG A 210 -5.14 -23.13 -36.23
CA ARG A 210 -4.73 -21.95 -37.02
C ARG A 210 -4.04 -20.88 -36.18
N LEU A 211 -3.86 -21.05 -34.87
CA LEU A 211 -3.26 -20.01 -34.03
C LEU A 211 -1.82 -19.64 -34.42
N LYS A 212 -1.12 -20.50 -35.17
CA LYS A 212 0.24 -20.25 -35.68
C LYS A 212 0.28 -19.96 -37.19
N ASP A 213 -0.88 -19.91 -37.85
CA ASP A 213 -0.99 -19.62 -39.29
C ASP A 213 -0.73 -18.12 -39.53
N PRO A 214 0.31 -17.75 -40.33
CA PRO A 214 0.64 -16.34 -40.60
C PRO A 214 -0.52 -15.53 -41.18
N ASP A 215 -1.34 -16.12 -42.05
CA ASP A 215 -2.48 -15.42 -42.66
C ASP A 215 -3.58 -15.16 -41.62
N PHE A 216 -3.76 -16.09 -40.69
CA PHE A 216 -4.70 -15.96 -39.59
C PHE A 216 -4.24 -14.90 -38.57
N ILE A 217 -2.95 -14.87 -38.25
CA ILE A 217 -2.32 -13.83 -37.43
C ILE A 217 -2.49 -12.45 -38.10
N SER A 218 -2.23 -12.35 -39.41
CA SER A 218 -2.40 -11.12 -40.17
C SER A 218 -3.86 -10.61 -40.14
N ARG A 219 -4.84 -11.52 -40.28
CA ARG A 219 -6.27 -11.20 -40.11
C ARG A 219 -6.55 -10.68 -38.70
N GLY A 220 -6.00 -11.32 -37.67
CA GLY A 220 -6.08 -10.90 -36.28
C GLY A 220 -5.58 -9.47 -36.05
N LYS A 221 -4.40 -9.15 -36.60
CA LYS A 221 -3.82 -7.80 -36.58
C LYS A 221 -4.74 -6.76 -37.22
N GLY A 222 -5.36 -7.10 -38.35
CA GLY A 222 -6.36 -6.25 -39.00
C GLY A 222 -7.58 -5.96 -38.12
N ILE A 223 -8.11 -6.99 -37.44
CA ILE A 223 -9.25 -6.84 -36.52
C ILE A 223 -8.84 -6.01 -35.29
N PHE A 224 -7.69 -6.30 -34.68
CA PHE A 224 -7.16 -5.55 -33.54
C PHE A 224 -7.05 -4.05 -33.83
N ARG A 225 -6.55 -3.69 -35.02
CA ARG A 225 -6.49 -2.29 -35.48
C ARG A 225 -7.87 -1.67 -35.67
N LYS A 226 -8.81 -2.39 -36.32
CA LYS A 226 -10.19 -1.90 -36.55
C LYS A 226 -10.96 -1.72 -35.25
N ALA A 227 -10.73 -2.58 -34.27
CA ALA A 227 -11.31 -2.52 -32.93
C ALA A 227 -10.70 -1.42 -32.06
N ARG A 228 -9.63 -0.74 -32.53
CA ARG A 228 -8.96 0.36 -31.84
C ARG A 228 -8.47 -0.01 -30.44
N CYS A 229 -7.96 -1.23 -30.25
CA CYS A 229 -7.45 -1.70 -28.95
C CYS A 229 -6.42 -0.75 -28.34
N VAL A 230 -5.52 -0.20 -29.18
CA VAL A 230 -4.44 0.73 -28.78
C VAL A 230 -4.95 2.11 -28.34
N SER A 231 -6.22 2.45 -28.59
CA SER A 231 -6.81 3.69 -28.06
C SER A 231 -6.99 3.67 -26.54
N CYS A 232 -7.11 2.48 -25.93
CA CYS A 232 -7.21 2.31 -24.48
C CYS A 232 -5.99 1.61 -23.89
N HIS A 233 -5.40 0.67 -24.61
CA HIS A 233 -4.24 -0.10 -24.17
C HIS A 233 -2.95 0.47 -24.76
N THR A 234 -1.88 0.47 -23.99
CA THR A 234 -0.54 0.64 -24.54
C THR A 234 -0.03 -0.68 -25.15
N VAL A 235 0.78 -0.56 -26.19
CA VAL A 235 1.60 -1.62 -26.79
C VAL A 235 3.02 -1.05 -26.89
N GLU A 236 3.98 -1.66 -26.20
CA GLU A 236 5.36 -1.15 -26.09
C GLU A 236 5.38 0.31 -25.59
N GLN A 237 4.56 0.61 -24.58
CA GLN A 237 4.39 1.96 -24.00
C GLN A 237 3.80 3.01 -24.95
N ARG A 238 3.25 2.59 -26.10
CA ARG A 238 2.58 3.48 -27.05
C ARG A 238 1.09 3.18 -27.11
N GLY A 239 0.25 4.20 -27.00
CA GLY A 239 -1.21 4.07 -27.05
C GLY A 239 -1.90 4.82 -25.92
N GLY A 240 -3.11 4.40 -25.58
CA GLY A 240 -3.86 4.94 -24.44
C GLY A 240 -3.40 4.35 -23.11
N SER A 241 -3.51 5.13 -22.03
CA SER A 241 -3.15 4.73 -20.65
C SER A 241 -4.37 4.31 -19.81
N LEU A 242 -5.54 4.15 -20.42
CA LEU A 242 -6.79 3.85 -19.73
C LEU A 242 -6.90 2.38 -19.30
N ALA A 243 -6.18 1.49 -19.99
CA ALA A 243 -6.21 0.05 -19.80
C ALA A 243 -4.79 -0.54 -19.70
N PRO A 244 -4.62 -1.77 -19.19
CA PRO A 244 -3.31 -2.38 -19.00
C PRO A 244 -2.51 -2.54 -20.31
N GLU A 245 -1.20 -2.43 -20.23
CA GLU A 245 -0.26 -2.72 -21.32
C GLU A 245 -0.46 -4.15 -21.88
N LEU A 246 -0.39 -4.29 -23.20
CA LEU A 246 -0.60 -5.55 -23.91
C LEU A 246 0.67 -6.17 -24.51
N GLY A 247 1.79 -5.45 -24.60
CA GLY A 247 2.99 -5.85 -25.35
C GLY A 247 3.56 -7.22 -24.97
N ASN A 248 3.34 -7.68 -23.73
CA ASN A 248 3.80 -8.99 -23.24
C ASN A 248 2.64 -9.93 -22.83
N ILE A 249 1.41 -9.64 -23.26
CA ILE A 249 0.22 -10.40 -22.82
C ILE A 249 0.25 -11.86 -23.27
N GLY A 250 0.88 -12.15 -24.41
CA GLY A 250 1.07 -13.48 -24.96
C GLY A 250 2.03 -14.35 -24.14
N SER A 251 3.00 -13.74 -23.46
CA SER A 251 3.88 -14.45 -22.51
C SER A 251 3.27 -14.58 -21.12
N LYS A 252 2.25 -13.79 -20.79
CA LYS A 252 1.58 -13.82 -19.48
C LYS A 252 0.41 -14.78 -19.44
N THR A 253 -0.44 -14.73 -20.46
CA THR A 253 -1.75 -15.40 -20.46
C THR A 253 -1.82 -16.56 -21.43
N ASN A 254 -2.82 -17.43 -21.29
CA ASN A 254 -3.07 -18.49 -22.28
C ASN A 254 -4.14 -18.09 -23.30
N ALA A 255 -4.09 -18.74 -24.47
CA ALA A 255 -4.99 -18.46 -25.59
C ALA A 255 -6.47 -18.68 -25.25
N VAL A 256 -6.80 -19.72 -24.49
CA VAL A 256 -8.19 -20.04 -24.09
C VAL A 256 -8.75 -18.92 -23.21
N TRP A 257 -7.97 -18.40 -22.28
CA TRP A 257 -8.35 -17.26 -21.46
C TRP A 257 -8.62 -16.02 -22.30
N LEU A 258 -7.70 -15.65 -23.21
CA LEU A 258 -7.88 -14.50 -24.10
C LEU A 258 -9.13 -14.63 -24.98
N TYR A 259 -9.38 -15.83 -25.50
CA TYR A 259 -10.56 -16.13 -26.32
C TYR A 259 -11.88 -15.90 -25.58
N ASN A 260 -11.96 -16.35 -24.32
CA ASN A 260 -13.13 -16.15 -23.47
C ASN A 260 -13.22 -14.71 -22.95
N PHE A 261 -12.09 -14.05 -22.70
CA PHE A 261 -12.05 -12.67 -22.25
C PHE A 261 -12.55 -11.73 -23.34
N LEU A 262 -12.18 -11.94 -24.61
CA LEU A 262 -12.67 -11.17 -25.74
C LEU A 262 -14.16 -11.40 -26.06
N GLU A 263 -14.74 -12.52 -25.60
CA GLU A 263 -16.17 -12.78 -25.73
C GLU A 263 -17.02 -11.88 -24.85
N ASN A 264 -16.68 -11.85 -23.56
CA ASN A 264 -17.38 -11.08 -22.54
C ASN A 264 -16.41 -10.78 -21.38
N PRO A 265 -15.67 -9.66 -21.44
CA PRO A 265 -14.70 -9.30 -20.42
C PRO A 265 -15.32 -9.17 -19.03
N LYS A 266 -16.55 -8.60 -18.98
CA LYS A 266 -17.29 -8.34 -17.72
C LYS A 266 -17.76 -9.62 -17.04
N ARG A 267 -17.88 -10.73 -17.77
CA ARG A 267 -18.15 -12.05 -17.19
C ARG A 267 -17.00 -12.52 -16.32
N LEU A 268 -15.75 -12.32 -16.76
CA LEU A 268 -14.55 -12.80 -16.05
C LEU A 268 -13.98 -11.78 -15.07
N GLN A 269 -14.18 -10.49 -15.32
CA GLN A 269 -13.74 -9.43 -14.42
C GLN A 269 -14.85 -8.37 -14.33
N PRO A 270 -15.67 -8.41 -13.28
CA PRO A 270 -16.72 -7.41 -13.06
C PRO A 270 -16.13 -6.00 -12.96
N ASN A 271 -16.91 -4.99 -13.35
CA ASN A 271 -16.59 -3.56 -13.21
C ASN A 271 -15.44 -3.01 -14.07
N ILE A 272 -14.99 -3.73 -15.10
CA ILE A 272 -14.04 -3.16 -16.08
C ILE A 272 -14.74 -2.34 -17.18
N PRO A 273 -14.09 -1.27 -17.68
CA PRO A 273 -14.65 -0.43 -18.74
C PRO A 273 -14.56 -1.07 -20.14
N MET A 274 -13.85 -2.19 -20.30
CA MET A 274 -13.66 -2.83 -21.60
C MET A 274 -15.00 -3.22 -22.23
N PRO A 275 -15.29 -2.78 -23.47
CA PRO A 275 -16.54 -3.09 -24.14
C PRO A 275 -16.57 -4.54 -24.64
N GLN A 276 -17.78 -5.02 -24.91
CA GLN A 276 -18.00 -6.27 -25.64
C GLN A 276 -18.03 -5.98 -27.14
N TYR A 277 -17.10 -6.57 -27.91
CA TYR A 277 -16.93 -6.25 -29.33
C TYR A 277 -17.86 -7.03 -30.28
N GLY A 278 -18.55 -8.07 -29.79
CA GLY A 278 -19.44 -8.89 -30.62
C GLY A 278 -18.72 -9.70 -31.71
N PHE A 279 -17.44 -10.03 -31.51
CA PHE A 279 -16.66 -10.82 -32.46
C PHE A 279 -17.21 -12.24 -32.59
N SER A 280 -17.29 -12.73 -33.83
CA SER A 280 -17.47 -14.16 -34.13
C SER A 280 -16.30 -15.00 -33.59
N ASP A 281 -16.49 -16.31 -33.46
CA ASP A 281 -15.46 -17.25 -32.99
C ASP A 281 -14.17 -17.15 -33.82
N GLU A 282 -14.30 -17.03 -35.14
CA GLU A 282 -13.15 -16.90 -36.03
C GLU A 282 -12.41 -15.57 -35.82
N GLN A 283 -13.15 -14.46 -35.65
CA GLN A 283 -12.54 -13.15 -35.37
C GLN A 283 -11.83 -13.14 -34.01
N ARG A 284 -12.45 -13.70 -32.97
CA ARG A 284 -11.85 -13.84 -31.64
C ARG A 284 -10.56 -14.67 -31.72
N ALA A 285 -10.63 -15.85 -32.32
CA ALA A 285 -9.47 -16.72 -32.45
C ALA A 285 -8.35 -16.06 -33.28
N ALA A 286 -8.67 -15.28 -34.31
CA ALA A 286 -7.68 -14.55 -35.09
C ALA A 286 -6.98 -13.47 -34.25
N VAL A 287 -7.73 -12.68 -33.46
CA VAL A 287 -7.14 -11.68 -32.55
C VAL A 287 -6.27 -12.36 -31.49
N VAL A 288 -6.73 -13.49 -30.94
CA VAL A 288 -5.94 -14.31 -30.00
C VAL A 288 -4.66 -14.78 -30.66
N ALA A 289 -4.71 -15.32 -31.88
CA ALA A 289 -3.53 -15.72 -32.66
C ALA A 289 -2.53 -14.57 -32.77
N TYR A 290 -2.99 -13.38 -33.13
CA TYR A 290 -2.12 -12.19 -33.15
C TYR A 290 -1.50 -11.89 -31.79
N MET A 291 -2.29 -11.84 -30.72
CA MET A 291 -1.78 -11.50 -29.38
C MET A 291 -0.79 -12.53 -28.84
N VAL A 292 -1.05 -13.83 -29.01
CA VAL A 292 -0.17 -14.89 -28.48
C VAL A 292 1.07 -15.14 -29.32
N ASN A 293 1.21 -14.53 -30.50
CA ASN A 293 2.43 -14.66 -31.31
C ASN A 293 3.24 -13.36 -31.32
N ASP A 294 2.60 -12.19 -31.45
CA ASP A 294 3.31 -10.92 -31.59
C ASP A 294 3.60 -10.24 -30.24
N PHE A 295 2.79 -10.49 -29.19
CA PHE A 295 2.94 -9.83 -27.89
C PHE A 295 3.65 -10.71 -26.87
N GLN A 296 4.87 -11.11 -27.23
CA GLN A 296 5.76 -11.91 -26.42
C GLN A 296 6.88 -11.07 -25.81
N ASP A 297 7.30 -11.45 -24.60
CA ASP A 297 8.49 -10.93 -23.95
C ASP A 297 9.73 -11.65 -24.51
N TRP A 298 10.19 -11.18 -25.68
CA TRP A 298 11.34 -11.75 -26.40
C TRP A 298 12.67 -11.61 -25.66
N GLY A 299 12.75 -10.72 -24.66
CA GLY A 299 13.94 -10.52 -23.84
C GLY A 299 14.10 -11.55 -22.72
N TRP A 300 13.12 -12.45 -22.56
CA TRP A 300 13.09 -13.40 -21.46
C TRP A 300 12.90 -14.83 -21.95
N SER A 301 13.74 -15.73 -21.46
CA SER A 301 13.59 -17.18 -21.64
C SER A 301 12.94 -17.77 -20.39
N PRO A 302 11.86 -18.56 -20.52
CA PRO A 302 11.29 -19.25 -19.38
C PRO A 302 12.31 -20.19 -18.75
N ASP A 303 12.30 -20.25 -17.42
CA ASP A 303 13.15 -21.17 -16.68
C ASP A 303 12.83 -22.62 -17.10
N THR A 304 13.82 -23.28 -17.69
CA THR A 304 13.77 -24.68 -18.11
C THR A 304 14.41 -25.61 -17.09
N SER A 305 14.80 -25.11 -15.91
CA SER A 305 15.23 -25.97 -14.81
C SER A 305 14.13 -27.00 -14.57
N GLY A 306 14.52 -28.28 -14.50
CA GLY A 306 13.61 -29.42 -14.43
C GLY A 306 12.89 -29.51 -13.08
N HIS A 307 12.10 -28.49 -12.74
CA HIS A 307 11.31 -28.44 -11.51
C HIS A 307 10.37 -29.64 -11.48
N THR A 308 10.55 -30.47 -10.47
CA THR A 308 9.62 -31.55 -10.16
C THR A 308 8.66 -31.03 -9.10
N GLN A 309 7.36 -31.09 -9.39
CA GLN A 309 6.32 -30.66 -8.45
C GLN A 309 6.45 -31.44 -7.14
N ASP A 310 6.46 -30.71 -6.03
CA ASP A 310 6.46 -31.31 -4.69
C ASP A 310 5.14 -32.09 -4.49
N PRO A 311 5.14 -33.35 -4.05
CA PRO A 311 3.89 -34.10 -3.85
C PRO A 311 2.89 -33.42 -2.90
N ASP A 312 3.39 -32.67 -1.92
CA ASP A 312 2.59 -31.95 -0.92
C ASP A 312 2.47 -30.44 -1.26
N TYR A 313 2.70 -30.04 -2.52
CA TYR A 313 2.73 -28.64 -2.94
C TYR A 313 1.46 -27.88 -2.53
N TYR A 314 0.30 -28.54 -2.50
CA TYR A 314 -0.96 -27.88 -2.18
C TYR A 314 -0.99 -27.38 -0.73
N ASP A 315 -0.70 -28.27 0.22
CA ASP A 315 -0.70 -27.93 1.64
C ASP A 315 0.47 -27.02 2.02
N LYS A 316 1.65 -27.27 1.44
CA LYS A 316 2.82 -26.39 1.62
C LYS A 316 2.56 -25.01 1.03
N GLY A 317 2.02 -24.93 -0.20
CA GLY A 317 1.68 -23.68 -0.86
C GLY A 317 0.60 -22.90 -0.14
N LYS A 318 -0.43 -23.58 0.39
CA LYS A 318 -1.45 -22.95 1.26
C LYS A 318 -0.83 -22.39 2.54
N LYS A 319 0.15 -23.07 3.14
CA LYS A 319 0.89 -22.55 4.30
C LYS A 319 1.71 -21.32 3.91
N ILE A 320 2.47 -21.36 2.82
CA ILE A 320 3.27 -20.24 2.31
C ILE A 320 2.37 -19.02 2.02
N PHE A 321 1.24 -19.23 1.32
CA PHE A 321 0.25 -18.20 1.02
C PHE A 321 -0.25 -17.48 2.28
N LYS A 322 -0.43 -18.23 3.38
CA LYS A 322 -0.82 -17.67 4.68
C LYS A 322 0.35 -16.99 5.39
N SER A 323 1.53 -17.60 5.42
CA SER A 323 2.72 -17.09 6.12
C SER A 323 3.20 -15.74 5.58
N TYR A 324 3.12 -15.53 4.25
CA TYR A 324 3.44 -14.25 3.61
C TYR A 324 2.22 -13.31 3.50
N ASN A 325 1.10 -13.68 4.11
CA ASN A 325 -0.16 -12.95 4.08
C ASN A 325 -0.65 -12.54 2.68
N CYS A 326 -0.51 -13.42 1.69
CA CYS A 326 -0.98 -13.12 0.34
C CYS A 326 -2.48 -12.76 0.35
N GLY A 327 -3.28 -13.39 1.22
CA GLY A 327 -4.71 -13.10 1.42
C GLY A 327 -5.02 -11.74 2.08
N GLY A 328 -4.02 -11.04 2.62
CA GLY A 328 -4.12 -9.65 3.06
C GLY A 328 -4.41 -8.69 1.91
N CYS A 329 -3.87 -8.98 0.72
CA CYS A 329 -4.04 -8.19 -0.49
C CYS A 329 -4.85 -8.90 -1.59
N HIS A 330 -4.82 -10.23 -1.64
CA HIS A 330 -5.51 -11.04 -2.64
C HIS A 330 -6.75 -11.74 -2.07
N GLN A 331 -7.74 -12.00 -2.93
CA GLN A 331 -8.84 -12.90 -2.61
C GLN A 331 -8.58 -14.26 -3.25
N LEU A 332 -8.77 -15.34 -2.51
CA LEU A 332 -8.71 -16.70 -3.02
C LEU A 332 -9.80 -17.53 -2.31
N SER A 333 -10.75 -18.04 -3.08
CA SER A 333 -11.92 -18.74 -2.56
C SER A 333 -11.49 -19.99 -1.77
N GLY A 334 -12.06 -20.17 -0.57
CA GLY A 334 -11.74 -21.29 0.33
C GLY A 334 -10.43 -21.16 1.12
N ILE A 335 -9.68 -20.07 0.94
CA ILE A 335 -8.45 -19.80 1.68
C ILE A 335 -8.49 -18.38 2.22
N GLU A 336 -8.82 -18.26 3.51
CA GLU A 336 -8.72 -16.99 4.21
C GLU A 336 -7.25 -16.56 4.32
N GLY A 337 -7.01 -15.26 4.12
CA GLY A 337 -5.76 -14.63 4.48
C GLY A 337 -5.49 -14.77 5.98
N SER A 338 -4.23 -14.67 6.39
CA SER A 338 -3.95 -14.60 7.81
C SER A 338 -4.46 -13.25 8.35
N SER A 339 -5.00 -13.23 9.58
CA SER A 339 -5.49 -11.98 10.14
C SER A 339 -4.36 -11.02 10.52
N GLU A 340 -3.13 -11.52 10.77
CA GLU A 340 -2.02 -10.72 11.31
C GLU A 340 -0.67 -11.31 10.90
N THR A 341 0.08 -10.61 10.07
CA THR A 341 1.49 -10.95 9.72
C THR A 341 2.43 -9.79 10.01
N GLY A 342 1.95 -8.56 9.87
CA GLY A 342 2.71 -7.38 10.23
C GLY A 342 2.58 -7.05 11.72
N PRO A 343 3.64 -6.53 12.38
CA PRO A 343 3.54 -6.00 13.73
C PRO A 343 2.48 -4.90 13.81
N ASP A 344 1.90 -4.72 14.99
CA ASP A 344 1.02 -3.58 15.28
C ASP A 344 1.82 -2.27 15.13
N LEU A 345 1.37 -1.42 14.21
CA LEU A 345 2.05 -0.17 13.91
C LEU A 345 1.49 1.02 14.70
N ARG A 346 0.41 0.84 15.48
CA ARG A 346 -0.23 1.95 16.23
C ARG A 346 0.72 2.62 17.22
N GLN A 347 1.66 1.86 17.78
CA GLN A 347 2.57 2.34 18.84
C GLN A 347 4.04 2.20 18.46
N ILE A 348 4.35 1.93 17.18
CA ILE A 348 5.73 1.71 16.76
C ILE A 348 6.64 2.91 17.08
N ALA A 349 6.12 4.13 16.94
CA ALA A 349 6.81 5.37 17.26
C ALA A 349 6.86 5.70 18.77
N ASP A 350 5.97 5.11 19.57
CA ASP A 350 5.92 5.30 21.02
C ASP A 350 6.79 4.30 21.79
N LYS A 351 7.42 3.34 21.09
CA LYS A 351 8.40 2.41 21.69
C LYS A 351 9.48 3.15 22.49
N PRO A 352 9.89 2.63 23.65
CA PRO A 352 11.02 3.19 24.39
C PRO A 352 12.35 2.89 23.67
N LEU A 353 13.37 3.71 23.94
CA LEU A 353 14.65 3.72 23.24
C LEU A 353 15.33 2.35 23.19
N TYR A 354 15.25 1.60 24.30
CA TYR A 354 15.85 0.27 24.43
C TYR A 354 15.15 -0.82 23.60
N GLN A 355 13.94 -0.56 23.06
CA GLN A 355 13.21 -1.48 22.18
C GLN A 355 13.48 -1.23 20.70
N PHE A 356 14.22 -0.17 20.35
CA PHE A 356 14.64 0.04 18.96
C PHE A 356 15.88 -0.79 18.66
N ASP A 357 15.84 -1.50 17.53
CA ASP A 357 17.01 -2.14 16.96
C ASP A 357 17.76 -1.11 16.11
N PHE A 358 18.95 -0.70 16.56
CA PHE A 358 19.82 0.21 15.81
C PHE A 358 20.64 -0.52 14.73
N GLY A 359 20.46 -1.83 14.57
CA GLY A 359 21.18 -2.66 13.61
C GLY A 359 22.70 -2.51 13.75
N ARG A 360 23.39 -2.44 12.60
CA ARG A 360 24.86 -2.26 12.51
C ARG A 360 25.28 -0.78 12.37
N LEU A 361 24.39 0.17 12.67
CA LEU A 361 24.67 1.60 12.50
C LEU A 361 25.32 2.17 13.77
N ASP A 362 26.65 2.10 13.84
CA ASP A 362 27.41 2.63 14.98
C ASP A 362 27.65 4.14 14.92
N SER A 363 27.48 4.76 13.75
CA SER A 363 27.68 6.19 13.53
C SER A 363 26.50 7.06 13.98
N LEU A 364 25.30 6.49 14.11
CA LEU A 364 24.12 7.21 14.56
C LEU A 364 24.17 7.40 16.08
N PRO A 365 24.00 8.64 16.60
CA PRO A 365 23.88 8.82 18.03
C PRO A 365 22.56 8.16 18.47
N LYS A 366 22.67 7.05 19.21
CA LYS A 366 21.60 6.14 19.65
C LYS A 366 20.58 6.83 20.57
N THR A 367 19.83 7.77 20.01
CA THR A 367 18.78 8.55 20.66
C THR A 367 17.49 8.41 19.87
N LYS A 368 16.34 8.54 20.53
CA LYS A 368 15.03 8.38 19.89
C LYS A 368 14.80 9.43 18.80
N ALA A 369 15.24 10.67 19.02
CA ALA A 369 15.13 11.73 18.03
C ALA A 369 15.90 11.42 16.74
N ASN A 370 17.11 10.86 16.85
CA ASN A 370 17.89 10.50 15.66
C ASN A 370 17.40 9.22 15.01
N PHE A 371 16.73 8.33 15.74
CA PHE A 371 16.13 7.14 15.14
C PHE A 371 14.87 7.48 14.34
N ILE A 372 14.08 8.47 14.79
CA ILE A 372 12.79 8.81 14.17
C ILE A 372 12.95 9.83 13.04
N TYR A 373 13.86 10.81 13.17
CA TYR A 373 13.90 12.00 12.31
C TYR A 373 15.17 12.16 11.47
N LEU A 374 16.18 11.29 11.61
CA LEU A 374 17.41 11.26 10.81
C LEU A 374 17.56 9.88 10.18
#